data_AF-A0A016VW58-F1
#
_entry.id   AF-A0A016VW58-F1
#
_cell.length_a   1.000
_cell.length_b   1.000
_cell.length_c   1.000
_cell.angle_alpha   90.00
_cell.angle_beta   90.00
_cell.angle_gamma   90.00
#
_symmetry.space_group_name_H-M   'P 1'
#
loop_
_entity.id
_entity.type
_entity.pdbx_description
1 polymer ?
#
loop_
_entity_poly.entity_id
_entity_poly.type
_entity_poly.pdbx_seq_one_letter_code
_entity_poly.pdbx_strand_id
1 'polypeptide(L)'
;MDFMSLLDTANKNTKSNSKKLDDLKTEVDSERRAELKRIEAEKRMKMEMMKRKKAAMPPKPVPEEKKYTIPKKSKEKSEEDKAKIMAYMAKKAEEERQLLKKKQAEKDKLIQLRLQAHGGKATKRIAKNFGMSAIDLQIRYGHDHEHVERLQKQQWREEEEHDKLASQYRNGVYKAIAQKRKIDEKVGFSDVVKLYYT
;
A
#
# COMPACT_ATOMS: atom_id res chain seq x y z
N MET A 1 8.67 -52.20 7.49
CA MET A 1 8.46 -51.06 8.41
C MET A 1 7.12 -51.28 9.08
N ASP A 2 7.11 -51.53 10.38
CA ASP A 2 5.90 -51.84 11.13
C ASP A 2 5.18 -50.57 11.57
N PHE A 3 3.85 -50.57 11.65
CA PHE A 3 3.05 -49.37 11.91
C PHE A 3 3.44 -48.66 13.23
N MET A 4 3.76 -49.43 14.27
CA MET A 4 4.23 -48.87 15.55
C MET A 4 5.57 -48.14 15.41
N SER A 5 6.50 -48.69 14.62
CA SER A 5 7.80 -48.05 14.37
C SER A 5 7.68 -46.73 13.59
N LEU A 6 6.67 -46.61 12.74
CA LEU A 6 6.36 -45.38 12.00
C LEU A 6 5.80 -44.30 12.94
N LEU A 7 4.90 -44.67 13.86
CA LEU A 7 4.34 -43.76 14.86
C LEU A 7 5.41 -43.24 15.82
N ASP A 8 6.31 -44.11 16.30
CA ASP A 8 7.41 -43.69 17.17
C ASP A 8 8.39 -42.75 16.46
N THR A 9 8.68 -43.02 15.18
CA THR A 9 9.55 -42.15 14.39
C THR A 9 8.90 -40.79 14.14
N ALA A 10 7.60 -40.77 13.83
CA ALA A 10 6.84 -39.52 13.70
C ALA A 10 6.84 -38.72 15.00
N ASN A 11 6.65 -39.38 16.15
CA ASN A 11 6.61 -38.71 17.45
C ASN A 11 7.98 -38.18 17.92
N LYS A 12 9.07 -38.84 17.52
CA LYS A 12 10.44 -38.33 17.72
C LYS A 12 10.71 -37.11 16.84
N ASN A 13 10.28 -37.16 15.58
CA ASN A 13 10.45 -36.05 14.63
C ASN A 13 9.63 -34.82 15.04
N THR A 14 8.40 -34.98 15.53
CA THR A 14 7.58 -33.86 16.02
C THR A 14 8.24 -33.17 17.22
N LYS A 15 8.76 -33.94 18.18
CA LYS A 15 9.49 -33.39 19.34
C LYS A 15 10.81 -32.72 18.97
N SER A 16 11.55 -33.23 18.00
CA SER A 16 12.77 -32.55 17.53
C SER A 16 12.44 -31.26 16.79
N ASN A 17 11.37 -31.27 16.00
CA ASN A 17 10.94 -30.11 15.22
C ASN A 17 10.37 -29.01 16.11
N SER A 18 9.64 -29.36 17.18
CA SER A 18 9.14 -28.37 18.14
C SER A 18 10.28 -27.65 18.86
N LYS A 19 11.31 -28.39 19.30
CA LYS A 19 12.50 -27.80 19.93
C LYS A 19 13.23 -26.83 18.99
N LYS A 20 13.49 -27.25 17.75
CA LYS A 20 14.11 -26.38 16.73
C LYS A 20 13.28 -25.12 16.46
N LEU A 21 11.96 -25.24 16.45
CA LEU A 21 11.06 -24.10 16.26
C LEU A 21 11.12 -23.12 17.43
N ASP A 22 11.20 -23.61 18.66
CA ASP A 22 11.31 -22.75 19.84
C ASP A 22 12.69 -22.07 19.90
N ASP A 23 13.77 -22.78 19.57
CA ASP A 23 15.11 -22.20 19.47
C ASP A 23 15.13 -21.06 18.42
N LEU A 24 14.57 -21.30 17.23
CA LEU A 24 14.43 -20.28 16.17
C LEU A 24 13.62 -19.06 16.63
N LYS A 25 12.54 -19.25 17.38
CA LYS A 25 11.76 -18.12 17.93
C LYS A 25 12.60 -17.30 18.92
N THR A 26 13.37 -17.96 19.79
CA THR A 26 14.20 -17.24 20.77
C THR A 26 15.31 -16.43 20.09
N GLU A 27 15.91 -16.96 19.03
CA GLU A 27 16.94 -16.27 18.23
C GLU A 27 16.36 -15.04 17.53
N VAL A 28 15.23 -15.17 16.83
CA VAL A 28 14.54 -14.05 16.16
C VAL A 28 14.12 -12.96 17.15
N ASP A 29 13.61 -13.34 18.32
CA ASP A 29 13.24 -12.38 19.36
C ASP A 29 14.47 -11.69 20.00
N SER A 30 15.63 -12.35 20.01
CA SER A 30 16.89 -11.76 20.48
C SER A 30 17.45 -10.77 19.46
N GLU A 31 17.40 -11.09 18.17
CA GLU A 31 17.82 -10.21 17.08
C GLU A 31 16.94 -8.97 17.02
N ARG A 32 15.62 -9.14 17.10
CA ARG A 32 14.66 -8.04 17.13
C ARG A 32 14.91 -7.08 18.30
N ARG A 33 15.26 -7.62 19.47
CA ARG A 33 15.62 -6.81 20.65
C ARG A 33 16.96 -6.09 20.47
N ALA A 34 17.95 -6.75 19.90
CA ALA A 34 19.26 -6.14 19.60
C ALA A 34 19.14 -4.99 18.58
N GLU A 35 18.30 -5.15 17.56
CA GLU A 35 18.07 -4.13 16.55
C GLU A 35 17.31 -2.92 17.11
N LEU A 36 16.28 -3.13 17.93
CA LEU A 36 15.61 -2.04 18.64
C LEU A 36 16.59 -1.24 19.53
N LYS A 37 17.52 -1.94 20.21
CA LYS A 37 18.55 -1.31 21.04
C LYS A 37 19.54 -0.48 20.22
N ARG A 38 19.92 -0.94 19.02
CA ARG A 38 20.75 -0.17 18.07
C ARG A 38 20.05 1.11 17.60
N ILE A 39 18.77 0.99 17.22
CA ILE A 39 17.96 2.14 16.78
C ILE A 39 17.81 3.18 17.90
N GLU A 40 17.62 2.73 19.15
CA GLU A 40 17.51 3.65 20.30
C GLU A 40 18.85 4.35 20.59
N ALA A 41 19.96 3.63 20.53
CA ALA A 41 21.30 4.20 20.70
C ALA A 41 21.62 5.26 19.62
N GLU A 42 21.27 4.99 18.36
CA GLU A 42 21.44 5.93 17.26
C GLU A 42 20.59 7.20 17.45
N LYS A 43 19.33 7.05 17.90
CA LYS A 43 18.45 8.18 18.24
C LYS A 43 19.02 9.01 19.39
N ARG A 44 19.57 8.37 20.42
CA ARG A 44 20.21 9.07 21.56
C ARG A 44 21.46 9.84 21.12
N MET A 45 22.33 9.24 20.32
CA MET A 45 23.51 9.89 19.76
C MET A 45 23.14 11.10 18.89
N LYS A 46 22.10 10.98 18.05
CA LYS A 46 21.60 12.09 17.22
C LYS A 46 21.02 13.23 18.07
N MET A 47 20.29 12.90 19.13
CA MET A 47 19.75 13.89 20.08
C MET A 47 20.87 14.60 20.85
N GLU A 48 21.91 13.87 21.27
CA GLU A 48 23.05 14.45 21.98
C GLU A 48 23.89 15.36 21.07
N MET A 49 24.11 14.95 19.81
CA MET A 49 24.73 15.78 18.77
C MET A 49 23.95 17.08 18.54
N MET A 50 22.62 17.03 18.51
CA MET A 50 21.77 18.22 18.40
C MET A 50 21.84 19.11 19.64
N LYS A 51 21.93 18.53 20.84
CA LYS A 51 22.13 19.29 22.09
C LYS A 51 23.49 19.98 22.12
N ARG A 52 24.57 19.29 21.72
CA ARG A 52 25.92 19.88 21.62
C ARG A 52 25.97 21.02 20.60
N LYS A 53 25.31 20.88 19.45
CA LYS A 53 25.18 21.95 18.45
C LYS A 53 24.39 23.16 18.96
N LYS A 54 23.37 22.95 19.80
CA LYS A 54 22.62 24.04 20.45
C LYS A 54 23.41 24.70 21.59
N ALA A 55 24.22 23.94 22.32
CA ALA A 55 25.06 24.44 23.41
C ALA A 55 26.32 25.18 22.92
N ALA A 56 26.81 24.87 21.71
CA ALA A 56 27.94 25.57 21.07
C ALA A 56 27.52 26.88 20.36
N MET A 57 26.23 27.25 20.39
CA MET A 57 25.78 28.56 19.93
C MET A 57 25.90 29.56 21.10
N PRO A 58 26.67 30.66 20.95
CA PRO A 58 26.79 31.66 22.01
C PRO A 58 25.42 32.29 22.32
N PRO A 59 25.14 32.67 23.58
CA PRO A 59 23.90 33.36 23.94
C PRO A 59 23.78 34.65 23.13
N LYS A 60 22.61 34.89 22.54
CA LYS A 60 22.31 36.14 21.82
C LYS A 60 22.62 37.32 22.74
N PRO A 61 23.45 38.29 22.32
CA PRO A 61 23.67 39.50 23.11
C PRO A 61 22.35 40.27 23.25
N VAL A 62 22.13 40.76 24.47
CA VAL A 62 21.01 41.62 24.87
C VAL A 62 20.92 42.81 23.89
N PRO A 63 19.71 43.17 23.40
CA PRO A 63 19.59 44.21 22.39
C PRO A 63 19.82 45.59 23.03
N GLU A 64 21.03 46.12 22.91
CA GLU A 64 21.24 47.56 23.03
C GLU A 64 20.57 48.26 21.84
N GLU A 65 19.92 49.38 22.11
CA GLU A 65 19.17 50.21 21.17
C GLU A 65 20.09 50.75 20.07
N LYS A 66 20.26 49.97 19.00
CA LYS A 66 21.01 50.40 17.82
C LYS A 66 20.12 51.27 16.97
N LYS A 67 20.57 52.51 16.73
CA LYS A 67 20.07 53.41 15.69
C LYS A 67 19.78 52.62 14.42
N TYR A 68 18.53 52.66 13.96
CA TYR A 68 18.09 51.96 12.76
C TYR A 68 18.73 52.57 11.52
N THR A 69 19.83 51.95 11.07
CA THR A 69 20.34 52.15 9.71
C THR A 69 20.07 50.86 8.94
N ILE A 70 19.15 50.90 7.98
CA ILE A 70 18.79 49.74 7.15
C ILE A 70 20.04 49.26 6.39
N PRO A 71 20.58 48.07 6.67
CA PRO A 71 21.71 47.54 5.91
C PRO A 71 21.25 47.27 4.47
N LYS A 72 21.92 47.86 3.48
CA LYS A 72 21.68 47.52 2.07
C LYS A 72 21.99 46.03 1.87
N LYS A 73 21.03 45.27 1.35
CA LYS A 73 21.16 43.83 1.10
C LYS A 73 22.42 43.56 0.27
N SER A 74 23.41 42.87 0.83
CA SER A 74 24.51 42.32 0.04
C SER A 74 23.99 41.13 -0.77
N LYS A 75 24.24 41.14 -2.09
CA LYS A 75 23.75 40.11 -3.02
C LYS A 75 24.29 38.70 -2.69
N GLU A 76 25.45 38.61 -2.05
CA GLU A 76 26.13 37.32 -1.80
C GLU A 76 25.44 36.43 -0.76
N LYS A 77 24.96 36.99 0.36
CA LYS A 77 24.25 36.19 1.39
C LYS A 77 22.91 35.64 0.90
N SER A 78 22.25 36.35 -0.03
CA SER A 78 20.99 35.91 -0.63
C SER A 78 21.15 34.64 -1.48
N GLU A 79 22.27 34.47 -2.17
CA GLU A 79 22.51 33.29 -3.02
C GLU A 79 22.84 32.05 -2.17
N GLU A 80 23.65 32.21 -1.12
CA GLU A 80 23.96 31.12 -0.18
C GLU A 80 22.73 30.61 0.58
N ASP A 81 21.85 31.53 0.99
CA ASP A 81 20.61 31.15 1.69
C ASP A 81 19.62 30.44 0.75
N LYS A 82 19.54 30.87 -0.53
CA LYS A 82 18.78 30.12 -1.55
C LYS A 82 19.36 28.73 -1.78
N ALA A 83 20.68 28.59 -1.87
CA ALA A 83 21.34 27.31 -2.07
C ALA A 83 21.10 26.35 -0.88
N LYS A 84 21.16 26.86 0.35
CA LYS A 84 20.84 26.08 1.57
C LYS A 84 19.37 25.65 1.61
N ILE A 85 18.44 26.52 1.20
CA ILE A 85 17.01 26.20 1.11
C ILE A 85 16.78 25.12 0.04
N MET A 86 17.41 25.23 -1.13
CA MET A 86 17.33 24.23 -2.20
C MET A 86 17.89 22.87 -1.74
N ALA A 87 19.03 22.87 -1.06
CA ALA A 87 19.62 21.65 -0.50
C ALA A 87 18.73 21.00 0.57
N TYR A 88 18.07 21.80 1.41
CA TYR A 88 17.12 21.29 2.41
C TYR A 88 15.87 20.69 1.75
N MET A 89 15.31 21.34 0.73
CA MET A 89 14.16 20.82 -0.03
C MET A 89 14.52 19.53 -0.77
N ALA A 90 15.71 19.45 -1.38
CA ALA A 90 16.21 18.23 -2.01
C ALA A 90 16.37 17.09 -1.00
N LYS A 91 16.95 17.37 0.18
CA LYS A 91 17.10 16.38 1.25
C LYS A 91 15.74 15.89 1.78
N LYS A 92 14.77 16.79 1.95
CA LYS A 92 13.41 16.42 2.38
C LYS A 92 12.72 15.54 1.33
N ALA A 93 12.86 15.87 0.05
CA ALA A 93 12.32 15.05 -1.05
C ALA A 93 12.97 13.66 -1.08
N GLU A 94 14.27 13.57 -0.80
CA GLU A 94 14.97 12.28 -0.70
C GLU A 94 14.50 11.46 0.51
N GLU A 95 14.33 12.09 1.67
CA GLU A 95 13.79 11.45 2.88
C GLU A 95 12.35 10.92 2.66
N GLU A 96 11.48 11.70 2.00
CA GLU A 96 10.13 11.26 1.62
C GLU A 96 10.16 10.08 0.65
N ARG A 97 11.05 10.10 -0.35
CA ARG A 97 11.24 8.98 -1.28
C ARG A 97 11.74 7.73 -0.57
N GLN A 98 12.66 7.85 0.38
CA GLN A 98 13.10 6.71 1.19
C GLN A 98 11.97 6.17 2.08
N LEU A 99 11.14 7.03 2.66
CA LEU A 99 10.00 6.61 3.47
C LEU A 99 8.97 5.85 2.62
N LEU A 100 8.68 6.33 1.41
CA LEU A 100 7.82 5.61 0.47
C LEU A 100 8.41 4.25 0.10
N LYS A 101 9.73 4.17 -0.16
CA LYS A 101 10.40 2.90 -0.44
C LYS A 101 10.32 1.92 0.74
N LYS A 102 10.49 2.40 1.98
CA LYS A 102 10.33 1.57 3.19
C LYS A 102 8.90 1.08 3.37
N LYS A 103 7.90 1.95 3.20
CA LYS A 103 6.49 1.58 3.24
C LYS A 103 6.14 0.54 2.16
N GLN A 104 6.71 0.69 0.96
CA GLN A 104 6.54 -0.28 -0.11
C GLN A 104 7.17 -1.63 0.27
N ALA A 105 8.40 -1.64 0.78
CA ALA A 105 9.06 -2.86 1.23
C ALA A 105 8.31 -3.56 2.37
N GLU A 106 7.74 -2.81 3.31
CA GLU A 106 6.88 -3.34 4.37
C GLU A 106 5.60 -3.96 3.80
N LYS A 107 4.96 -3.30 2.81
CA LYS A 107 3.79 -3.85 2.10
C LYS A 107 4.15 -5.16 1.39
N ASP A 108 5.28 -5.20 0.68
CA ASP A 108 5.72 -6.37 -0.08
C ASP A 108 6.05 -7.55 0.85
N LYS A 109 6.71 -7.28 1.98
CA LYS A 109 6.97 -8.30 3.02
C LYS A 109 5.68 -8.84 3.63
N LEU A 110 4.70 -7.97 3.87
CA LEU A 110 3.39 -8.39 4.38
C LEU A 110 2.62 -9.26 3.37
N ILE A 111 2.71 -8.94 2.07
CA ILE A 111 2.11 -9.75 1.01
C ILE A 111 2.73 -11.14 0.98
N GLN A 112 4.07 -11.25 1.04
CA GLN A 112 4.77 -12.53 1.08
C GLN A 112 4.34 -13.39 2.27
N LEU A 113 4.33 -12.81 3.48
CA LEU A 113 3.87 -13.52 4.69
C LEU A 113 2.42 -13.98 4.57
N ARG A 114 1.54 -13.12 4.01
CA ARG A 114 0.14 -13.46 3.81
C ARG A 114 -0.03 -14.60 2.81
N LEU A 115 0.73 -14.59 1.72
CA LEU A 115 0.72 -15.66 0.73
C LEU A 115 1.25 -16.96 1.30
N GLN A 116 2.36 -16.92 2.03
CA GLN A 116 2.94 -18.09 2.69
C GLN A 116 1.94 -18.74 3.66
N ALA A 117 1.21 -17.93 4.45
CA ALA A 117 0.16 -18.41 5.35
C ALA A 117 -1.01 -19.10 4.60
N HIS A 118 -1.23 -18.74 3.33
CA HIS A 118 -2.23 -19.33 2.46
C HIS A 118 -1.65 -20.36 1.47
N GLY A 119 -0.49 -20.95 1.78
CA GLY A 119 0.12 -22.01 0.98
C GLY A 119 0.70 -21.54 -0.35
N GLY A 120 1.11 -20.26 -0.44
CA GLY A 120 1.71 -19.66 -1.64
C GLY A 120 0.71 -19.33 -2.76
N LYS A 121 -0.61 -19.40 -2.48
CA LYS A 121 -1.67 -19.16 -3.45
C LYS A 121 -2.39 -17.83 -3.20
N ALA A 122 -2.44 -17.00 -4.23
CA ALA A 122 -3.18 -15.77 -4.22
C ALA A 122 -4.69 -16.06 -4.28
N THR A 123 -5.43 -15.38 -3.41
CA THR A 123 -6.90 -15.41 -3.41
C THR A 123 -7.44 -13.99 -3.61
N LYS A 124 -8.66 -13.87 -4.16
CA LYS A 124 -9.32 -12.57 -4.37
C LYS A 124 -9.40 -11.73 -3.09
N ARG A 125 -9.62 -12.37 -1.94
CA ARG A 125 -9.70 -11.67 -0.64
C ARG A 125 -8.36 -11.05 -0.25
N ILE A 126 -7.26 -11.77 -0.44
CA ILE A 126 -5.91 -11.24 -0.19
C ILE A 126 -5.63 -10.09 -1.16
N ALA A 127 -5.93 -10.29 -2.43
CA ALA A 127 -5.69 -9.30 -3.48
C ALA A 127 -6.43 -7.98 -3.21
N LYS A 128 -7.70 -8.06 -2.75
CA LYS A 128 -8.52 -6.90 -2.37
C LYS A 128 -7.90 -6.09 -1.23
N ASN A 129 -7.29 -6.74 -0.23
CA ASN A 129 -6.67 -6.04 0.90
C ASN A 129 -5.45 -5.20 0.48
N PHE A 130 -4.80 -5.55 -0.63
CA PHE A 130 -3.60 -4.87 -1.13
C PHE A 130 -3.86 -3.99 -2.36
N GLY A 131 -5.11 -3.96 -2.85
CA GLY A 131 -5.50 -3.22 -4.05
C GLY A 131 -4.87 -3.79 -5.32
N MET A 132 -4.71 -5.10 -5.41
CA MET A 132 -4.11 -5.79 -6.55
C MET A 132 -5.07 -6.83 -7.12
N SER A 133 -4.86 -7.27 -8.37
CA SER A 133 -5.50 -8.47 -8.89
C SER A 133 -4.93 -9.72 -8.21
N ALA A 134 -5.74 -10.77 -8.07
CA ALA A 134 -5.25 -12.06 -7.59
C ALA A 134 -4.16 -12.63 -8.51
N ILE A 135 -4.26 -12.36 -9.82
CA ILE A 135 -3.26 -12.77 -10.82
C ILE A 135 -1.96 -12.01 -10.60
N ASP A 136 -2.00 -10.68 -10.48
CA ASP A 136 -0.80 -9.87 -10.24
C ASP A 136 -0.09 -10.28 -8.95
N LEU A 137 -0.86 -10.59 -7.91
CA LEU A 137 -0.33 -11.04 -6.64
C LEU A 137 0.33 -12.42 -6.75
N GLN A 138 -0.26 -13.33 -7.54
CA GLN A 138 0.34 -14.64 -7.82
C GLN A 138 1.60 -14.53 -8.69
N ILE A 139 1.62 -13.65 -9.69
CA ILE A 139 2.76 -13.49 -10.60
C ILE A 139 3.96 -12.88 -9.88
N ARG A 140 3.73 -11.88 -9.01
CA ARG A 140 4.83 -11.15 -8.35
C ARG A 140 5.38 -11.85 -7.12
N TYR A 141 4.54 -12.61 -6.41
CA TYR A 141 4.89 -13.14 -5.09
C TYR A 141 4.57 -14.64 -4.91
N GLY A 142 3.75 -15.20 -5.81
CA GLY A 142 3.48 -16.63 -5.85
C GLY A 142 4.53 -17.38 -6.67
N HIS A 143 4.61 -18.68 -6.46
CA HIS A 143 5.56 -19.57 -7.15
C HIS A 143 4.86 -20.67 -7.96
N ASP A 144 3.53 -20.72 -7.91
CA ASP A 144 2.70 -21.73 -8.57
C ASP A 144 2.14 -21.16 -9.88
N HIS A 145 2.68 -21.64 -11.00
CA HIS A 145 2.33 -21.23 -12.36
C HIS A 145 0.96 -21.78 -12.81
N GLU A 146 0.61 -23.01 -12.42
CA GLU A 146 -0.71 -23.59 -12.72
C GLU A 146 -1.84 -22.78 -12.07
N HIS A 147 -1.57 -22.21 -10.89
CA HIS A 147 -2.51 -21.30 -10.24
C HIS A 147 -2.68 -19.98 -11.01
N VAL A 148 -1.65 -19.48 -11.68
CA VAL A 148 -1.76 -18.29 -12.54
C VAL A 148 -2.72 -18.56 -13.71
N GLU A 149 -2.54 -19.68 -14.42
CA GLU A 149 -3.41 -20.05 -15.55
C GLU A 149 -4.88 -20.22 -15.12
N ARG A 150 -5.11 -20.87 -13.97
CA ARG A 150 -6.46 -21.00 -13.41
C ARG A 150 -7.10 -19.65 -13.13
N LEU A 151 -6.34 -18.72 -12.54
CA LEU A 151 -6.83 -17.38 -12.24
C LEU A 151 -7.11 -16.59 -13.53
N GLN A 152 -6.27 -16.71 -14.56
CA GLN A 152 -6.52 -16.09 -15.88
C GLN A 152 -7.81 -16.61 -16.51
N LYS A 153 -7.99 -17.94 -16.53
CA LYS A 153 -9.21 -18.56 -17.06
C LYS A 153 -10.46 -18.17 -16.27
N GLN A 154 -10.33 -17.93 -14.97
CA GLN A 154 -11.41 -17.41 -14.15
C GLN A 154 -11.72 -15.94 -14.49
N GLN A 155 -10.69 -15.11 -14.69
CA GLN A 155 -10.88 -13.71 -15.08
C GLN A 155 -11.63 -13.59 -16.40
N TRP A 156 -11.26 -14.35 -17.43
CA TRP A 156 -11.98 -14.33 -18.71
C TRP A 156 -13.45 -14.72 -18.58
N ARG A 157 -13.75 -15.75 -17.76
CA ARG A 157 -15.14 -16.15 -17.51
C ARG A 157 -15.94 -15.04 -16.84
N GLU A 158 -15.36 -14.37 -15.86
CA GLU A 158 -16.02 -13.28 -15.15
C GLU A 158 -16.23 -12.05 -16.06
N GLU A 159 -15.26 -11.75 -16.92
CA GLU A 159 -15.37 -10.67 -17.91
C GLU A 159 -16.50 -10.95 -18.91
N GLU A 160 -16.59 -12.18 -19.43
CA GLU A 160 -17.70 -12.59 -20.30
C GLU A 160 -19.07 -12.49 -19.59
N GLU A 161 -19.16 -12.88 -18.32
CA GLU A 161 -20.39 -12.76 -17.53
C GLU A 161 -20.77 -11.30 -17.30
N HIS A 162 -19.78 -10.45 -17.00
CA HIS A 162 -19.99 -9.02 -16.86
C HIS A 162 -20.47 -8.38 -18.17
N ASP A 163 -19.90 -8.75 -19.32
CA ASP A 163 -20.32 -8.27 -20.62
C ASP A 163 -21.73 -8.72 -21.01
N LYS A 164 -22.08 -9.97 -20.69
CA LYS A 164 -23.46 -10.48 -20.85
C LYS A 164 -24.42 -9.67 -20.00
N LEU A 165 -24.09 -9.42 -18.74
CA LEU A 165 -24.91 -8.66 -17.82
C LEU A 165 -25.05 -7.20 -18.25
N ALA A 166 -23.96 -6.55 -18.65
CA ALA A 166 -23.97 -5.20 -19.20
C ALA A 166 -24.84 -5.09 -20.46
N SER A 167 -24.81 -6.12 -21.31
CA SER A 167 -25.66 -6.20 -22.49
C SER A 167 -27.14 -6.41 -22.12
N GLN A 168 -27.44 -7.21 -21.10
CA GLN A 168 -28.80 -7.33 -20.56
C GLN A 168 -29.32 -5.99 -20.02
N TYR A 169 -28.51 -5.24 -19.27
CA TYR A 169 -28.89 -3.92 -18.78
C TYR A 169 -29.13 -2.93 -19.92
N ARG A 170 -28.23 -2.87 -20.92
CA ARG A 170 -28.43 -2.05 -22.12
C ARG A 170 -29.74 -2.39 -22.83
N ASN A 171 -30.00 -3.67 -23.05
CA ASN A 171 -31.23 -4.14 -23.69
C ASN A 171 -32.48 -3.79 -22.88
N GLY A 172 -32.42 -3.88 -21.55
CA GLY A 172 -33.49 -3.46 -20.65
C GLY A 172 -33.83 -1.98 -20.79
N VAL A 173 -32.79 -1.12 -20.81
CA VAL A 173 -32.94 0.33 -21.03
C VAL A 173 -33.58 0.62 -22.40
N TYR A 174 -33.11 -0.01 -23.47
CA TYR A 174 -33.70 0.16 -24.81
C TYR A 174 -35.17 -0.25 -24.85
N LYS A 175 -35.54 -1.37 -24.22
CA LYS A 175 -36.94 -1.82 -24.12
C LYS A 175 -37.79 -0.81 -23.37
N ALA A 176 -37.30 -0.28 -22.25
CA ALA A 176 -38.01 0.74 -21.47
C ALA A 176 -38.22 2.04 -22.26
N ILE A 177 -37.19 2.51 -22.97
CA ILE A 177 -37.29 3.70 -23.83
C ILE A 177 -38.28 3.46 -24.97
N ALA A 178 -38.24 2.30 -25.61
CA ALA A 178 -39.17 1.95 -26.69
C ALA A 178 -40.62 1.87 -26.19
N GLN A 179 -40.85 1.32 -24.99
CA GLN A 179 -42.18 1.33 -24.36
C GLN A 179 -42.64 2.74 -24.03
N LYS A 180 -41.76 3.59 -23.47
CA LYS A 180 -42.07 5.00 -23.21
C LYS A 180 -42.50 5.72 -24.49
N ARG A 181 -41.75 5.58 -25.58
CA ARG A 181 -42.13 6.15 -26.89
C ARG A 181 -43.50 5.69 -27.37
N LYS A 182 -43.79 4.39 -27.28
CA LYS A 182 -45.12 3.85 -27.65
C LYS A 182 -46.26 4.40 -26.80
N ILE A 183 -46.02 4.64 -25.51
CA ILE A 183 -47.01 5.24 -24.61
C ILE A 183 -47.18 6.71 -24.96
N ASP A 184 -46.09 7.46 -25.10
CA ASP A 184 -46.10 8.87 -25.48
C ASP A 184 -46.82 9.10 -26.82
N GLU A 185 -46.59 8.25 -27.82
CA GLU A 185 -47.31 8.28 -29.10
C GLU A 185 -48.82 8.04 -28.91
N LYS A 186 -49.22 7.06 -28.09
CA LYS A 186 -50.64 6.79 -27.83
C LYS A 186 -51.32 7.92 -27.06
N VAL A 187 -50.64 8.52 -26.09
CA VAL A 187 -51.16 9.63 -25.30
C VAL A 187 -51.23 10.90 -26.16
N GLY A 188 -50.17 11.19 -26.93
CA GLY A 188 -50.15 12.30 -27.89
C GLY A 188 -51.22 12.17 -28.98
N PHE A 189 -51.51 10.95 -29.44
CA PHE A 189 -52.59 10.70 -30.41
C PHE A 189 -53.99 10.87 -29.78
N SER A 190 -54.16 10.47 -28.52
CA SER A 190 -55.39 10.68 -27.73
C SER A 190 -55.71 12.17 -27.55
N ASP A 191 -54.71 12.99 -27.24
CA ASP A 191 -54.89 14.41 -26.95
C ASP A 191 -55.19 15.22 -28.23
N VAL A 192 -54.61 14.84 -29.36
CA VAL A 192 -54.91 15.44 -30.67
C VAL A 192 -56.34 15.11 -31.09
N VAL A 193 -56.80 13.86 -30.95
CA VAL A 193 -58.18 13.47 -31.34
C VAL A 193 -59.23 14.15 -30.46
N LYS A 194 -58.96 14.38 -29.17
CA LYS A 194 -59.87 15.15 -28.30
C LYS A 194 -60.05 16.60 -28.73
N LEU A 195 -59.01 17.25 -29.27
CA LEU A 195 -59.07 18.64 -29.73
C LEU A 195 -59.84 18.82 -31.04
N TYR A 196 -60.01 17.77 -31.85
CA TYR A 196 -60.76 17.83 -33.12
C TYR A 196 -62.25 17.43 -32.98
N TYR A 197 -62.69 16.94 -31.82
CA TYR A 197 -64.05 16.43 -31.59
C TYR A 197 -64.78 17.14 -30.43
N THR A 198 -64.31 18.30 -29.99
CA THR A 198 -65.04 19.26 -29.12
C THR A 198 -65.26 20.55 -29.86
#